data_AF-A0A0D7BLY2-F1
#
_entry.id   AF-A0A0D7BLY2-F1
#
_cell.length_a   1.000
_cell.length_b   1.000
_cell.length_c   1.000
_cell.angle_alpha   90.00
_cell.angle_beta   90.00
_cell.angle_gamma   90.00
#
_symmetry.space_group_name_H-M   'P 1'
#
loop_
_entity.id
_entity.type
_entity.pdbx_description
1 polymer ?
#
loop_
_entity_poly.entity_id
_entity_poly.type
_entity_poly.pdbx_seq_one_letter_code
_entity_poly.pdbx_strand_id
1 'polypeptide(L)'
;MRLNRAGAIARDRGRATVALGQGAEEDQACLSLFNELMESWSRRTKLIKYCIDVAAENIESKQDIAKDQNASFAEQRRAKQEAYGHRVMRDQVRSELSVEVIVRKRAYEAFHSRCKYFSPAASSDKEVLSMWDSVQAGRSG
;
A
#
# COMPACT_ATOMS: atom_id res chain seq x y z
N MET A 1 0.76 7.85 -6.07
CA MET A 1 -0.02 7.74 -7.32
C MET A 1 -0.55 9.12 -7.70
N ARG A 2 -0.31 9.61 -8.92
CA ARG A 2 -0.93 10.86 -9.41
C ARG A 2 -1.98 10.47 -10.45
N LEU A 3 -3.26 10.44 -10.06
CA LEU A 3 -4.40 10.08 -10.92
C LEU A 3 -4.48 10.91 -12.21
N ASN A 4 -3.92 12.12 -12.20
CA ASN A 4 -3.85 13.00 -13.37
C ASN A 4 -2.75 12.58 -14.36
N ARG A 5 -1.70 11.88 -13.90
CA ARG A 5 -0.60 11.38 -14.74
C ARG A 5 -1.04 10.16 -15.53
N ALA A 6 -1.70 9.19 -14.89
CA ALA A 6 -2.25 8.02 -15.58
C ALA A 6 -3.29 8.42 -16.64
N GLY A 7 -4.18 9.37 -16.30
CA GLY A 7 -5.15 9.92 -17.26
C GLY A 7 -4.53 10.75 -18.38
N ALA A 8 -3.34 11.33 -18.21
CA ALA A 8 -2.61 12.00 -19.31
C ALA A 8 -1.96 10.97 -20.24
N ILE A 9 -1.35 9.92 -19.70
CA ILE A 9 -0.72 8.84 -20.48
C ILE A 9 -1.77 8.07 -21.30
N ALA A 10 -2.94 7.79 -20.73
CA ALA A 10 -4.05 7.16 -21.45
C ALA A 10 -4.55 8.04 -22.60
N ARG A 11 -4.75 9.34 -22.36
CA ARG A 11 -5.18 10.30 -23.41
C ARG A 11 -4.15 10.50 -24.51
N ASP A 12 -2.85 10.48 -24.20
CA ASP A 12 -1.78 10.58 -25.19
C ASP A 12 -1.71 9.33 -26.08
N ARG A 13 -1.93 8.13 -25.51
CA ARG A 13 -2.09 6.90 -26.30
C ARG A 13 -3.37 6.93 -27.15
N GLY A 14 -4.42 7.57 -26.65
CA GLY A 14 -5.66 7.80 -27.37
C GLY A 14 -5.51 8.66 -28.61
N ARG A 15 -4.70 9.72 -28.55
CA ARG A 15 -4.37 10.53 -29.74
C ARG A 15 -3.66 9.76 -30.83
N ALA A 16 -2.93 8.69 -30.51
CA ALA A 16 -2.28 7.83 -31.50
C ALA A 16 -3.24 6.79 -32.12
N THR A 17 -4.42 6.57 -31.54
CA THR A 17 -5.34 5.45 -31.86
C THR A 17 -6.73 5.88 -32.35
N VAL A 18 -6.96 7.18 -32.58
CA VAL A 18 -8.23 7.81 -33.06
C VAL A 18 -8.82 7.22 -34.36
N ALA A 19 -8.22 6.19 -34.96
CA ALA A 19 -8.78 5.50 -36.11
C ALA A 19 -9.86 4.45 -35.77
N LEU A 20 -10.00 3.92 -34.54
CA LEU A 20 -10.85 2.74 -34.27
C LEU A 20 -11.53 2.70 -32.88
N GLY A 21 -12.64 3.44 -32.70
CA GLY A 21 -13.73 3.06 -31.75
C GLY A 21 -13.54 3.36 -30.25
N GLN A 22 -14.35 4.29 -29.73
CA GLN A 22 -14.30 4.84 -28.36
C GLN A 22 -14.56 3.85 -27.20
N GLY A 23 -15.06 2.63 -27.45
CA GLY A 23 -15.43 1.69 -26.39
C GLY A 23 -14.29 0.80 -25.86
N ALA A 24 -13.35 0.39 -26.71
CA ALA A 24 -12.23 -0.47 -26.31
C ALA A 24 -11.10 0.30 -25.61
N GLU A 25 -11.03 1.61 -25.86
CA GLU A 25 -9.96 2.49 -25.38
C GLU A 25 -10.16 2.89 -23.91
N GLU A 26 -11.40 3.17 -23.50
CA GLU A 26 -11.76 3.44 -22.10
C GLU A 26 -11.55 2.20 -21.22
N ASP A 27 -11.87 1.01 -21.73
CA ASP A 27 -11.66 -0.26 -21.05
C ASP A 27 -10.17 -0.56 -20.84
N GLN A 28 -9.31 -0.28 -21.84
CA GLN A 28 -7.86 -0.42 -21.69
C GLN A 28 -7.26 0.59 -20.72
N ALA A 29 -7.75 1.83 -20.72
CA ALA A 29 -7.30 2.86 -19.78
C ALA A 29 -7.68 2.49 -18.34
N CYS A 30 -8.90 2.00 -18.11
CA CYS A 30 -9.37 1.50 -16.83
C CYS A 30 -8.58 0.26 -16.36
N LEU A 31 -8.28 -0.68 -17.26
CA LEU A 31 -7.45 -1.83 -16.96
C LEU A 31 -6.02 -1.44 -16.55
N SER A 32 -5.39 -0.52 -17.29
CA SER A 32 -4.06 -0.02 -16.95
C SER A 32 -4.05 0.65 -15.57
N LEU A 33 -5.05 1.49 -15.30
CA LEU A 33 -5.19 2.16 -14.01
C LEU A 33 -5.46 1.18 -12.87
N PHE A 34 -6.28 0.16 -13.11
CA PHE A 34 -6.54 -0.92 -12.16
C PHE A 34 -5.26 -1.66 -11.81
N ASN A 35 -4.46 -2.07 -12.80
CA ASN A 35 -3.20 -2.78 -12.57
C ASN A 35 -2.21 -1.92 -11.75
N GLU A 36 -2.04 -0.64 -12.09
CA GLU A 36 -1.22 0.29 -11.31
C GLU A 36 -1.72 0.44 -9.86
N LEU A 37 -3.06 0.47 -9.69
CA LEU A 37 -3.70 0.58 -8.39
C LEU A 37 -3.41 -0.64 -7.51
N MET A 38 -3.61 -1.83 -8.06
CA MET A 38 -3.39 -3.09 -7.35
C MET A 38 -1.92 -3.33 -7.03
N GLU A 39 -1.01 -3.01 -7.95
CA GLU A 39 0.43 -3.07 -7.71
C GLU A 39 0.84 -2.11 -6.59
N SER A 40 0.34 -0.87 -6.61
CA SER A 40 0.64 0.13 -5.59
C SER A 40 0.13 -0.30 -4.21
N TRP A 41 -1.07 -0.87 -4.12
CA TRP A 41 -1.63 -1.36 -2.85
C TRP A 41 -0.82 -2.54 -2.30
N SER A 42 -0.51 -3.53 -3.15
CA SER A 42 0.30 -4.69 -2.75
C SER A 42 1.68 -4.24 -2.24
N ARG A 43 2.37 -3.40 -3.01
CA ARG A 43 3.71 -2.89 -2.64
C ARG A 43 3.69 -2.11 -1.33
N ARG A 44 2.76 -1.17 -1.17
CA ARG A 44 2.69 -0.33 0.04
C ARG A 44 2.39 -1.17 1.29
N THR A 45 1.51 -2.15 1.17
CA THR A 45 1.16 -3.08 2.26
C THR A 45 2.37 -3.91 2.70
N LYS A 46 3.10 -4.47 1.72
CA LYS A 46 4.34 -5.23 2.00
C LYS A 46 5.39 -4.35 2.70
N LEU A 47 5.56 -3.11 2.25
CA LEU A 47 6.49 -2.16 2.87
C LEU A 47 6.11 -1.78 4.29
N ILE A 48 4.83 -1.50 4.56
CA ILE A 48 4.37 -1.16 5.92
C ILE A 48 4.63 -2.34 6.86
N LYS A 49 4.27 -3.56 6.47
CA LYS A 49 4.52 -4.78 7.26
C LYS A 49 6.02 -4.98 7.54
N TYR A 50 6.83 -4.90 6.50
CA TYR A 50 8.30 -4.99 6.64
C TYR A 50 8.86 -3.96 7.63
N CYS A 51 8.42 -2.69 7.56
CA CYS A 51 8.86 -1.66 8.50
C CYS A 51 8.44 -1.96 9.95
N ILE A 52 7.27 -2.57 10.16
CA ILE A 52 6.83 -3.02 11.50
C ILE A 52 7.75 -4.13 12.02
N ASP A 53 8.08 -5.10 11.16
CA ASP A 53 8.91 -6.26 11.51
C ASP A 53 10.33 -5.82 11.87
N VAL A 54 10.96 -4.99 11.03
CA VAL A 54 12.28 -4.42 11.31
C VAL A 54 12.29 -3.61 12.61
N ALA A 55 11.24 -2.82 12.88
CA ALA A 55 11.15 -2.09 14.13
C ALA A 55 11.00 -3.04 15.33
N ALA A 56 10.26 -4.14 15.21
CA ALA A 56 10.15 -5.18 16.23
C ALA A 56 11.49 -5.87 16.51
N GLU A 57 12.21 -6.30 15.48
CA GLU A 57 13.55 -6.91 15.59
C GLU A 57 14.53 -5.98 16.32
N ASN A 58 14.52 -4.69 15.98
CA ASN A 58 15.36 -3.70 16.67
C ASN A 58 14.96 -3.52 18.14
N ILE A 59 13.67 -3.57 18.48
CA ILE A 59 13.24 -3.50 19.88
C ILE A 59 13.78 -4.70 20.67
N GLU A 60 13.65 -5.90 20.12
CA GLU A 60 14.10 -7.15 20.75
C GLU A 60 15.62 -7.13 20.97
N SER A 61 16.39 -6.84 19.92
CA SER A 61 17.85 -6.73 20.01
C SER A 61 18.31 -5.73 21.09
N LYS A 62 17.66 -4.56 21.19
CA LYS A 62 17.99 -3.57 22.21
C LYS A 62 17.50 -3.96 23.61
N GLN A 63 16.41 -4.72 23.71
CA GLN A 63 15.94 -5.27 24.97
C GLN A 63 16.89 -6.33 25.52
N ASP A 64 17.50 -7.13 24.67
CA ASP A 64 18.49 -8.13 25.09
C ASP A 64 19.73 -7.47 25.67
N ILE A 65 20.27 -6.45 25.00
CA ILE A 65 21.39 -5.63 25.54
C ILE A 65 21.00 -4.95 26.86
N ALA A 66 19.76 -4.46 26.97
CA ALA A 66 19.27 -3.82 28.18
C ALA A 66 19.11 -4.79 29.39
N LYS A 67 19.04 -6.10 29.14
CA LYS A 67 18.95 -7.16 30.15
C LYS A 67 20.28 -7.88 30.40
N ASP A 68 21.27 -7.69 29.53
CA ASP A 68 22.59 -8.30 29.67
C ASP A 68 23.29 -7.80 30.94
N GLN A 69 23.55 -8.73 31.85
CA GLN A 69 24.22 -8.46 33.12
C GLN A 69 25.70 -8.14 32.95
N ASN A 70 26.29 -8.48 31.81
CA ASN A 70 27.69 -8.18 31.48
C ASN A 70 27.86 -6.78 30.85
N ALA A 71 26.78 -6.16 30.38
CA ALA A 71 26.82 -4.82 29.81
C ALA A 71 26.96 -3.74 30.90
N SER A 72 27.63 -2.64 30.58
CA SER A 72 27.75 -1.52 31.51
C SER A 72 26.39 -0.83 31.73
N PHE A 73 26.24 -0.16 32.88
CA PHE A 73 25.03 0.64 33.18
C PHE A 73 24.74 1.70 32.10
N ALA A 74 25.78 2.28 31.50
CA ALA A 74 25.63 3.26 30.43
C ALA A 74 25.06 2.62 29.15
N GLU A 75 25.55 1.44 28.77
CA GLU A 75 25.06 0.68 27.62
C GLU A 75 23.62 0.22 27.81
N GLN A 76 23.28 -0.32 28.99
CA GLN A 76 21.91 -0.71 29.31
C GLN A 76 20.95 0.49 29.26
N ARG A 77 21.36 1.66 29.77
CA ARG A 77 20.56 2.90 29.71
C ARG A 77 20.33 3.34 28.28
N ARG A 78 21.38 3.34 27.45
CA ARG A 78 21.30 3.69 26.03
C ARG A 78 20.39 2.73 25.27
N ALA A 79 20.55 1.42 25.48
CA ALA A 79 19.74 0.40 24.84
C ALA A 79 18.25 0.54 25.20
N LYS A 80 17.92 0.87 26.45
CA LYS A 80 16.53 1.16 26.87
C LYS A 80 15.93 2.37 26.15
N GLN A 81 16.72 3.44 25.98
CA GLN A 81 16.29 4.64 25.25
C GLN A 81 16.07 4.34 23.75
N GLU A 82 17.01 3.65 23.11
CA GLU A 82 16.89 3.24 21.70
C GLU A 82 15.67 2.33 21.49
N ALA A 83 15.47 1.33 22.36
CA ALA A 83 14.30 0.45 22.33
C ALA A 83 12.98 1.23 22.46
N TYR A 84 12.94 2.30 23.25
CA TYR A 84 11.76 3.17 23.36
C TYR A 84 11.51 3.93 22.06
N GLY A 85 12.56 4.48 21.43
CA GLY A 85 12.46 5.13 20.13
C GLY A 85 11.87 4.20 19.05
N HIS A 86 12.36 2.96 18.99
CA HIS A 86 11.83 1.97 18.05
C HIS A 86 10.38 1.57 18.36
N ARG A 87 9.96 1.52 19.64
CA ARG A 87 8.55 1.28 20.00
C ARG A 87 7.64 2.37 19.45
N VAL A 88 7.99 3.64 19.66
CA VAL A 88 7.20 4.77 19.14
C VAL A 88 7.12 4.72 17.62
N MET A 89 8.25 4.47 16.94
CA MET A 89 8.28 4.32 15.49
C MET A 89 7.38 3.17 15.01
N ARG A 90 7.48 1.99 15.63
CA ARG A 90 6.63 0.83 15.30
C ARG A 90 5.16 1.17 15.43
N ASP A 91 4.77 1.85 16.50
CA ASP A 91 3.36 2.20 16.75
C ASP A 91 2.87 3.23 15.74
N GLN A 92 3.72 4.19 15.34
CA GLN A 92 3.44 5.11 14.24
C GLN A 92 3.25 4.36 12.91
N VAL A 93 4.16 3.45 12.55
CA VAL A 93 4.03 2.65 11.32
C VAL A 93 2.82 1.72 11.35
N ARG A 94 2.45 1.18 12.52
CA ARG A 94 1.21 0.41 12.67
C ARG A 94 -0.03 1.23 12.36
N SER A 95 -0.03 2.51 12.72
CA SER A 95 -1.14 3.42 12.38
C SER A 95 -1.29 3.63 10.87
N GLU A 96 -0.21 3.47 10.09
CA GLU A 96 -0.25 3.55 8.62
C GLU A 96 -1.11 2.45 7.99
N LEU A 97 -1.31 1.31 8.66
CA LEU A 97 -2.27 0.29 8.19
C LEU A 97 -3.70 0.83 8.17
N SER A 98 -4.07 1.65 9.17
CA SER A 98 -5.39 2.31 9.20
C SER A 98 -5.50 3.38 8.13
N VAL A 99 -4.42 4.14 7.91
CA VAL A 99 -4.35 5.11 6.80
C VAL A 99 -4.50 4.41 5.47
N GLU A 100 -3.87 3.24 5.28
CA GLU A 100 -3.96 2.46 4.05
C GLU A 100 -5.40 2.03 3.75
N VAL A 101 -6.17 1.60 4.75
CA VAL A 101 -7.61 1.29 4.58
C VAL A 101 -8.38 2.49 4.04
N ILE A 102 -8.14 3.70 4.60
CA ILE A 102 -8.80 4.93 4.16
C ILE A 102 -8.38 5.28 2.72
N VAL A 103 -7.08 5.18 2.40
CA VAL A 103 -6.54 5.48 1.08
C VAL A 103 -7.11 4.52 0.04
N ARG A 104 -7.17 3.21 0.33
CA ARG A 104 -7.77 2.21 -0.56
C ARG A 104 -9.23 2.51 -0.86
N LYS A 105 -10.04 2.83 0.17
CA LYS A 105 -11.45 3.19 0.00
C LYS A 105 -11.62 4.43 -0.90
N ARG A 106 -10.88 5.51 -0.62
CA ARG A 106 -10.95 6.74 -1.44
C ARG A 106 -10.45 6.52 -2.86
N ALA A 107 -9.40 5.72 -3.03
CA ALA A 107 -8.88 5.39 -4.36
C ALA A 107 -9.87 4.52 -5.15
N TYR A 108 -10.56 3.59 -4.49
CA TYR A 108 -11.65 2.83 -5.09
C TYR A 108 -12.80 3.73 -5.54
N GLU A 109 -13.29 4.63 -4.70
CA GLU A 109 -14.35 5.58 -5.04
C GLU A 109 -13.95 6.47 -6.23
N ALA A 110 -12.72 6.99 -6.23
CA ALA A 110 -12.18 7.77 -7.32
C ALA A 110 -12.05 6.96 -8.63
N PHE A 111 -11.59 5.71 -8.54
CA PHE A 111 -11.51 4.80 -9.68
C PHE A 111 -12.90 4.55 -10.27
N HIS A 112 -13.87 4.17 -9.44
CA HIS A 112 -15.23 3.85 -9.87
C HIS A 112 -15.98 5.06 -10.43
N SER A 113 -15.63 6.29 -10.01
CA SER A 113 -16.17 7.51 -10.61
C SER A 113 -15.82 7.67 -12.10
N ARG A 114 -14.70 7.09 -12.53
CA ARG A 114 -14.19 7.14 -13.92
C ARG A 114 -14.44 5.83 -14.68
N CYS A 115 -14.40 4.70 -13.99
CA CYS A 115 -14.47 3.35 -14.55
C CYS A 115 -15.72 2.62 -14.03
N LYS A 116 -16.91 3.18 -14.26
CA LYS A 116 -18.17 2.77 -13.61
C LYS A 116 -18.58 1.32 -13.86
N TYR A 117 -18.28 0.78 -15.04
CA TYR A 117 -18.67 -0.58 -15.45
C TYR A 117 -17.49 -1.55 -15.50
N PHE A 118 -16.32 -1.12 -15.04
CA PHE A 118 -15.13 -1.95 -15.05
C PHE A 118 -15.27 -3.10 -14.05
N SER A 119 -15.00 -4.33 -14.53
CA SER A 119 -14.96 -5.52 -13.69
C SER A 119 -13.64 -6.27 -13.88
N PRO A 120 -12.91 -6.60 -12.80
CA PRO A 120 -11.60 -7.24 -12.89
C PRO A 120 -11.64 -8.73 -13.29
N ALA A 121 -12.83 -9.32 -13.47
CA ALA A 121 -13.03 -10.73 -13.81
C ALA A 121 -12.28 -11.21 -15.06
N ALA A 122 -11.84 -10.29 -15.93
CA ALA A 122 -11.08 -10.61 -17.14
C ALA A 122 -9.57 -10.82 -16.93
N SER A 123 -9.00 -10.53 -15.74
CA SER A 123 -7.54 -10.27 -15.69
C SER A 123 -6.72 -10.70 -14.47
N SER A 124 -7.26 -11.28 -13.37
CA SER A 124 -6.45 -11.25 -12.14
C SER A 124 -6.44 -12.45 -11.19
N ASP A 125 -5.23 -12.59 -10.62
CA ASP A 125 -4.76 -13.44 -9.54
C ASP A 125 -5.69 -13.39 -8.31
N LYS A 126 -5.82 -14.52 -7.59
CA LYS A 126 -6.79 -14.65 -6.48
C LYS A 126 -6.55 -13.64 -5.35
N GLU A 127 -5.28 -13.29 -5.12
CA GLU A 127 -4.90 -12.29 -4.10
C GLU A 127 -5.39 -10.88 -4.46
N VAL A 128 -5.28 -10.52 -5.75
CA VAL A 128 -5.70 -9.22 -6.27
C VAL A 128 -7.22 -9.08 -6.16
N LEU A 129 -7.97 -10.11 -6.56
CA LEU A 129 -9.43 -10.11 -6.45
C LEU A 129 -9.89 -10.02 -4.99
N SER A 130 -9.28 -10.79 -4.09
CA SER A 130 -9.58 -10.71 -2.65
C SER A 130 -9.35 -9.30 -2.08
N MET A 131 -8.23 -8.67 -2.46
CA MET A 131 -7.92 -7.31 -2.02
C MET A 131 -8.93 -6.29 -2.60
N TRP A 132 -9.32 -6.43 -3.87
CA TRP A 132 -10.35 -5.60 -4.48
C TRP A 132 -11.71 -5.73 -3.77
N ASP A 133 -12.16 -6.96 -3.55
CA ASP A 133 -13.44 -7.27 -2.88
C ASP A 133 -13.46 -6.79 -1.43
N SER A 134 -12.32 -6.84 -0.73
CA SER A 134 -12.22 -6.35 0.65
C SER A 134 -12.54 -4.85 0.75
N VAL A 135 -12.06 -4.05 -0.21
CA VAL A 135 -12.29 -2.62 -0.28
C VAL A 135 -13.74 -2.31 -0.63
N GLN A 136 -14.33 -3.07 -1.55
CA GLN A 136 -15.75 -2.96 -1.90
C GLN A 136 -16.67 -3.24 -0.71
N ALA A 137 -16.36 -4.28 0.06
CA ALA A 137 -17.14 -4.66 1.25
C ALA A 137 -16.91 -3.72 2.46
N GLY A 138 -16.03 -2.73 2.34
CA GLY A 138 -15.66 -1.85 3.46
C GLY A 138 -14.89 -2.57 4.57
N ARG A 139 -14.25 -3.70 4.27
CA ARG A 139 -13.47 -4.52 5.21
C ARG A 139 -11.99 -4.18 5.08
N SER A 140 -11.29 -4.10 6.21
CA SER A 140 -9.83 -4.08 6.24
C SER A 140 -9.30 -5.46 5.87
N GLY A 141 -8.96 -5.65 4.59
CA GLY A 141 -8.25 -6.82 4.07
C GLY A 141 -6.75 -6.76 4.33
#